data_AF-A0A538IHT9-F1
#
_entry.id   AF-A0A538IHT9-F1
#
_cell.length_a   1.000
_cell.length_b   1.000
_cell.length_c   1.000
_cell.angle_alpha   90.00
_cell.angle_beta   90.00
_cell.angle_gamma   90.00
#
_symmetry.space_group_name_H-M   'P 1'
#
loop_
_entity.id
_entity.type
_entity.pdbx_description
1 polymer ?
#
loop_
_entity_poly.entity_id
_entity_poly.type
_entity_poly.pdbx_seq_one_letter_code
_entity_poly.pdbx_strand_id
1 'polypeptide(L)'
;MLDGRVDYVDETGNAQLVLGRALLEQGRLEDAEAAFAAAETSFGELGSASHRAAAWIARGDLAAQRGEHERAAELYRTAAEALQDVRF
;
A
#
# COMPACT_ATOMS: atom_id res chain seq x y z
N MET A 1 6.91 -16.20 -24.79
CA MET A 1 5.68 -15.51 -24.39
C MET A 1 5.59 -15.65 -22.88
N LEU A 2 6.07 -14.65 -22.13
CA LEU A 2 6.15 -14.66 -20.67
C LEU A 2 5.14 -13.65 -20.14
N ASP A 3 3.87 -13.94 -20.40
CA ASP A 3 2.74 -13.11 -20.01
C ASP A 3 2.29 -13.58 -18.62
N GLY A 4 2.32 -12.71 -17.61
CA GLY A 4 1.67 -12.96 -16.32
C GLY A 4 2.40 -13.82 -15.27
N ARG A 5 3.72 -13.68 -15.09
CA ARG A 5 4.33 -14.20 -13.84
C ARG A 5 3.95 -13.26 -12.69
N VAL A 6 3.20 -13.80 -11.74
CA VAL A 6 2.86 -13.23 -10.42
C VAL A 6 4.04 -12.49 -9.78
N ASP A 7 5.27 -12.95 -10.03
CA ASP A 7 6.52 -12.31 -9.61
C ASP A 7 6.70 -10.85 -10.11
N TYR A 8 6.26 -10.53 -11.33
CA TYR A 8 6.49 -9.21 -11.95
C TYR A 8 5.49 -8.13 -11.49
N VAL A 9 4.25 -8.54 -11.21
CA VAL A 9 3.21 -7.66 -10.66
C VAL A 9 3.54 -7.31 -9.20
N ASP A 10 4.15 -8.25 -8.48
CA ASP A 10 4.66 -8.04 -7.11
C ASP A 10 5.80 -7.00 -7.09
N GLU A 11 6.78 -7.15 -7.96
CA GLU A 11 7.90 -6.20 -8.09
C GLU A 11 7.42 -4.77 -8.43
N THR A 12 6.42 -4.65 -9.31
CA THR A 12 5.85 -3.36 -9.71
C THR A 12 5.13 -2.68 -8.55
N GLY A 13 4.25 -3.40 -7.84
CA GLY A 13 3.52 -2.87 -6.70
C GLY A 13 4.46 -2.47 -5.56
N ASN A 14 5.48 -3.27 -5.28
CA ASN A 14 6.50 -2.95 -4.27
C ASN A 14 7.32 -1.71 -4.65
N ALA A 15 7.73 -1.57 -5.91
CA ALA A 15 8.44 -0.39 -6.37
C ALA A 15 7.60 0.89 -6.23
N GLN A 16 6.30 0.82 -6.56
CA GLN A 16 5.35 1.92 -6.38
C GLN A 16 5.16 2.28 -4.91
N LEU A 17 5.09 1.28 -4.03
CA LEU A 17 4.97 1.49 -2.58
C LEU A 17 6.21 2.22 -2.02
N VAL A 18 7.41 1.79 -2.42
CA VAL A 18 8.67 2.44 -2.01
C VAL A 18 8.76 3.87 -2.55
N LEU A 19 8.40 4.09 -3.81
CA LEU A 19 8.34 5.44 -4.39
C LEU A 19 7.38 6.34 -3.61
N GLY A 20 6.19 5.85 -3.28
CA GLY A 20 5.21 6.61 -2.51
C GLY A 20 5.74 7.00 -1.13
N ARG A 21 6.44 6.10 -0.43
CA ARG A 21 7.09 6.40 0.86
C ARG A 21 8.16 7.49 0.73
N ALA A 22 9.01 7.41 -0.29
CA ALA A 22 10.04 8.42 -0.53
C ALA A 22 9.44 9.80 -0.86
N LEU A 23 8.32 9.84 -1.59
CA LEU A 23 7.59 11.08 -1.88
C LEU A 23 6.91 11.66 -0.63
N LEU A 24 6.36 10.79 0.20
CA LEU A 24 5.73 11.15 1.46
C LEU A 24 6.74 11.80 2.43
N GLU A 25 7.93 11.22 2.56
CA GLU A 25 9.03 11.80 3.35
C GLU A 25 9.50 13.17 2.82
N GLN A 26 9.35 13.41 1.51
CA GLN A 26 9.60 14.72 0.90
C GLN A 26 8.44 15.72 1.06
N GLY A 27 7.33 15.31 1.69
CA GLY A 27 6.13 16.13 1.84
C GLY A 27 5.32 16.28 0.55
N ARG A 28 5.60 15.49 -0.48
CA ARG A 28 4.87 15.49 -1.77
C ARG A 28 3.64 14.59 -1.67
N LEU A 29 2.64 15.04 -0.93
CA LEU A 29 1.53 14.20 -0.46
C LEU A 29 0.66 13.68 -1.61
N GLU A 30 0.39 14.50 -2.62
CA GLU A 30 -0.43 14.13 -3.79
C GLU A 30 0.28 13.08 -4.67
N ASP A 31 1.59 13.24 -4.86
CA ASP A 31 2.38 12.28 -5.63
C ASP A 31 2.52 10.95 -4.87
N ALA A 32 2.68 11.01 -3.55
CA ALA A 32 2.68 9.83 -2.69
C ALA A 32 1.35 9.08 -2.77
N GLU A 33 0.22 9.80 -2.74
CA GLU A 33 -1.11 9.23 -2.90
C GLU A 33 -1.27 8.50 -4.24
N ALA A 34 -0.84 9.13 -5.34
CA ALA A 34 -0.89 8.52 -6.66
C ALA A 34 -0.05 7.22 -6.72
N ALA A 35 1.14 7.22 -6.13
CA ALA A 35 1.99 6.04 -6.06
C ALA A 35 1.37 4.92 -5.22
N PHE A 36 0.76 5.24 -4.07
CA PHE A 36 0.08 4.25 -3.24
C PHE A 36 -1.17 3.66 -3.90
N ALA A 37 -1.95 4.46 -4.64
CA ALA A 37 -3.09 3.97 -5.40
C ALA A 37 -2.67 3.00 -6.53
N ALA A 38 -1.55 3.31 -7.19
CA ALA A 38 -0.98 2.41 -8.19
C ALA A 38 -0.51 1.09 -7.57
N ALA A 39 0.17 1.15 -6.41
CA ALA A 39 0.59 -0.04 -5.67
C ALA A 39 -0.61 -0.91 -5.27
N GLU A 40 -1.68 -0.31 -4.74
CA GLU A 40 -2.91 -1.02 -4.35
C GLU A 40 -3.57 -1.73 -5.54
N THR A 41 -3.55 -1.11 -6.72
CA THR A 41 -4.07 -1.72 -7.96
C THR A 41 -3.26 -2.97 -8.33
N SER A 42 -1.93 -2.85 -8.36
CA SER A 42 -1.01 -3.98 -8.62
C SER A 42 -1.21 -5.11 -7.61
N PHE A 43 -1.38 -4.78 -6.33
CA PHE A 43 -1.58 -5.78 -5.27
C PHE A 43 -2.97 -6.43 -5.28
N GLY A 44 -4.00 -5.72 -5.75
CA GLY A 44 -5.34 -6.27 -5.95
C GLY A 44 -5.34 -7.45 -6.93
N GLU A 45 -4.50 -7.40 -7.96
CA GLU A 45 -4.32 -8.49 -8.94
C GLU A 45 -3.62 -9.72 -8.33
N LEU A 46 -2.78 -9.53 -7.30
CA LEU A 46 -2.05 -10.61 -6.63
C LEU A 46 -2.86 -11.34 -5.56
N GLY A 47 -3.95 -10.75 -5.06
CA GLY A 47 -4.80 -11.34 -4.02
C GLY A 47 -4.11 -11.58 -2.67
N SER A 48 -2.91 -11.03 -2.45
CA SER A 48 -2.11 -11.24 -1.23
C SER A 48 -2.55 -10.32 -0.09
N ALA A 49 -2.91 -10.90 1.05
CA ALA A 49 -3.27 -10.16 2.25
C ALA A 49 -2.11 -9.30 2.77
N SER A 50 -0.87 -9.79 2.70
CA SER A 50 0.32 -9.05 3.12
C SER A 50 0.56 -7.80 2.27
N HIS A 51 0.34 -7.90 0.95
CA HIS A 51 0.49 -6.76 0.05
C HIS A 51 -0.60 -5.71 0.27
N ARG A 52 -1.85 -6.13 0.49
CA ARG A 52 -2.94 -5.23 0.84
C ARG A 52 -2.70 -4.52 2.18
N ALA A 53 -2.20 -5.25 3.19
CA ALA A 53 -1.81 -4.67 4.47
C ALA A 53 -0.72 -3.60 4.31
N ALA A 54 0.30 -3.85 3.50
CA ALA A 54 1.36 -2.88 3.23
C ALA A 54 0.81 -1.59 2.59
N ALA A 55 -0.12 -1.70 1.65
CA ALA A 55 -0.78 -0.53 1.04
C ALA A 55 -1.63 0.25 2.05
N TRP A 56 -2.41 -0.43 2.90
CA TRP A 56 -3.20 0.23 3.95
C TRP A 56 -2.32 0.96 4.97
N ILE A 57 -1.19 0.37 5.38
CA ILE A 57 -0.23 1.06 6.25
C ILE A 57 0.28 2.33 5.58
N ALA A 58 0.72 2.27 4.32
CA ALA A 58 1.25 3.44 3.62
C ALA A 58 0.20 4.55 3.43
N ARG A 59 -1.07 4.19 3.18
CA ARG A 59 -2.18 5.16 3.15
C ARG A 59 -2.48 5.74 4.53
N GLY A 60 -2.33 4.94 5.59
CA GLY A 60 -2.44 5.42 6.97
C GLY A 60 -1.36 6.45 7.29
N ASP A 61 -0.12 6.20 6.87
CA ASP A 61 1.01 7.13 7.03
C ASP A 61 0.71 8.46 6.32
N LEU A 62 0.19 8.41 5.08
CA LEU A 62 -0.25 9.59 4.33
C LEU A 62 -1.36 10.36 5.04
N ALA A 63 -2.41 9.67 5.50
CA ALA A 63 -3.52 10.29 6.22
C ALA A 63 -3.02 10.96 7.51
N ALA A 64 -2.12 10.32 8.25
CA ALA A 64 -1.51 10.89 9.44
C ALA A 64 -0.72 12.16 9.13
N GLN A 65 0.03 12.20 8.01
CA GLN A 65 0.79 13.38 7.59
C GLN A 65 -0.11 14.53 7.11
N ARG A 66 -1.33 14.24 6.64
CA ARG A 66 -2.38 15.22 6.37
C ARG A 66 -3.14 15.70 7.61
N GLY A 67 -2.87 15.12 8.78
CA GLY A 67 -3.60 15.41 10.03
C GLY A 67 -4.94 14.65 10.16
N GLU A 68 -5.22 13.71 9.26
CA GLU A 68 -6.44 12.90 9.23
C GLU A 68 -6.32 11.70 10.17
N HIS A 69 -6.12 11.95 11.46
CA HIS A 69 -5.73 10.91 12.44
C HIS A 69 -6.78 9.80 12.61
N GLU A 70 -8.08 10.12 12.54
CA GLU A 70 -9.15 9.11 12.59
C GLU A 70 -9.05 8.16 11.40
N ARG A 71 -8.86 8.72 10.20
CA ARG A 71 -8.71 7.93 8.97
C ARG A 71 -7.46 7.07 8.99
N ALA A 72 -6.35 7.60 9.51
CA ALA A 72 -5.12 6.83 9.68
C ALA A 72 -5.35 5.63 10.62
N ALA A 73 -6.02 5.84 11.75
CA ALA A 73 -6.31 4.77 12.72
C ALA A 73 -7.19 3.66 12.13
N GLU A 74 -8.19 4.02 11.32
CA GLU A 74 -8.99 3.04 10.57
C GLU A 74 -8.14 2.21 9.62
N LEU A 75 -7.30 2.86 8.82
CA LEU A 75 -6.43 2.19 7.84
C LEU A 75 -5.45 1.22 8.51
N TYR A 76 -4.84 1.63 9.61
CA TYR A 76 -3.96 0.75 10.38
C TYR A 76 -4.70 -0.44 10.98
N ARG A 77 -5.94 -0.26 11.45
CA ARG A 77 -6.76 -1.36 11.97
C ARG A 77 -7.09 -2.36 10.87
N THR A 78 -7.52 -1.89 9.70
CA THR A 78 -7.79 -2.74 8.54
C THR A 78 -6.54 -3.53 8.12
N ALA A 79 -5.36 -2.90 8.15
CA ALA A 79 -4.09 -3.59 7.87
C ALA A 79 -3.80 -4.70 8.89
N ALA A 80 -3.99 -4.42 10.18
CA ALA A 80 -3.76 -5.39 11.24
C ALA A 80 -4.72 -6.59 11.14
N GLU A 81 -6.00 -6.35 10.89
CA GLU A 81 -7.03 -7.39 10.69
C GLU A 81 -6.66 -8.29 9.51
N ALA A 82 -6.30 -7.71 8.38
CA ALA A 82 -5.93 -8.48 7.19
C ALA A 82 -4.69 -9.36 7.38
N LEU A 83 -3.73 -8.94 8.23
CA LEU A 83 -2.56 -9.76 8.58
C LEU A 83 -2.91 -10.87 9.59
N GLN A 84 -3.93 -10.66 10.43
CA GLN A 84 -4.40 -11.66 11.39
C GLN A 84 -5.18 -12.78 10.71
N ASP A 85 -5.99 -12.46 9.69
CA ASP A 85 -6.77 -13.43 8.92
C ASP A 85 -5.92 -14.42 8.10
N VAL A 86 -4.62 -14.15 7.91
CA VAL A 86 -3.68 -15.05 7.22
C VAL A 86 -3.22 -16.22 8.12
N ARG A 87 -3.63 -16.26 9.39
CA ARG A 87 -3.28 -17.36 10.29
C ARG A 87 -4.12 -18.60 9.99
N PHE A 88 -3.45 -19.62 9.42
CA PHE A 88 -3.91 -20.98 9.15
C PHE A 88 -4.66 -21.65 10.30
#